data_AF-A0A2E2B1U9-F1
#
_entry.id   AF-A0A2E2B1U9-F1
#
_cell.length_a   1.000
_cell.length_b   1.000
_cell.length_c   1.000
_cell.angle_alpha   90.00
_cell.angle_beta   90.00
_cell.angle_gamma   90.00
#
_symmetry.space_group_name_H-M   'P 1'
#
loop_
_entity.id
_entity.type
_entity.pdbx_description
1 polymer ?
#
loop_
_entity_poly.entity_id
_entity_poly.type
_entity_poly.pdbx_seq_one_letter_code
_entity_poly.pdbx_strand_id
1 'polypeptide(L)'
;MEELLTQLAASPETTKLVLMPLSRVLVESKCHVGRFSIFPPGEFDFDQFRPVSNKQLEIGDADFAILDGQELREVKTSLTGFSLEVLNHNPVVAFTAPLNWDEFLGGNHEYDTDLLKRLSGIAERAFDFIRFNCCRFDMPDTLPGIVGTWQDSGAFLGAMIYTLPDHESYLIAGEGIDCSIITKGIGLDLDCQMTDDLPQPSDGEIGAFAVHALMLFSDVMMSNNDTIKFVRAMILLEFLANPDEFKSWKKLKGDIACHCSADRAEYLRHQERFRELTHILNSEGKEAGLRTLLVHHGQFLNDIIPDQSERRSLFRELNHYCSCVLQDMLDNSTMSWKDFEDLRVQKKAALGVA
;
A
#
# COMPACT_ATOMS: atom_id res chain seq x y z
N MET A 1 22.09 -7.34 -1.85
CA MET A 1 22.21 -8.51 -0.97
C MET A 1 23.27 -8.29 0.08
N GLU A 2 24.47 -7.85 -0.27
CA GLU A 2 25.54 -7.55 0.71
C GLU A 2 25.08 -6.66 1.88
N GLU A 3 24.31 -5.60 1.61
CA GLU A 3 23.77 -4.72 2.66
C GLU A 3 22.82 -5.46 3.62
N LEU A 4 21.87 -6.23 3.07
CA LEU A 4 20.93 -7.03 3.87
C LEU A 4 21.66 -8.10 4.70
N LEU A 5 22.70 -8.74 4.14
CA LEU A 5 23.56 -9.68 4.88
C LEU A 5 24.37 -8.97 5.97
N THR A 6 24.83 -7.74 5.73
CA THR A 6 25.54 -6.92 6.72
C THR A 6 24.61 -6.56 7.89
N GLN A 7 23.37 -6.15 7.60
CA GLN A 7 22.34 -5.90 8.62
C GLN A 7 22.01 -7.16 9.42
N LEU A 8 21.91 -8.30 8.74
CA LEU A 8 21.69 -9.60 9.39
C LEU A 8 22.86 -9.99 10.31
N ALA A 9 24.10 -9.78 9.86
CA ALA A 9 25.31 -10.06 10.64
C ALA A 9 25.47 -9.14 11.87
N ALA A 10 24.87 -7.95 11.85
CA ALA A 10 24.89 -7.03 12.99
C ALA A 10 24.03 -7.51 14.17
N SER A 11 22.99 -8.30 13.92
CA SER A 11 22.10 -8.85 14.97
C SER A 11 21.50 -10.19 14.54
N PRO A 12 22.33 -11.24 14.40
CA PRO A 12 21.92 -12.52 13.78
C PRO A 12 20.85 -13.25 14.59
N GLU A 13 20.85 -13.08 15.90
CA GLU A 13 19.91 -13.73 16.82
C GLU A 13 18.50 -13.13 16.73
N THR A 14 18.37 -11.82 16.52
CA THR A 14 17.07 -11.12 16.61
C THR A 14 16.52 -10.69 15.26
N THR A 15 17.37 -10.60 14.25
CA THR A 15 17.01 -10.15 12.90
C THR A 15 17.03 -11.34 11.95
N LYS A 16 16.05 -11.40 11.04
CA LYS A 16 15.94 -12.45 10.02
C LYS A 16 15.75 -11.81 8.66
N LEU A 17 16.24 -12.49 7.63
CA LEU A 17 16.00 -12.09 6.24
C LEU A 17 14.64 -12.63 5.82
N VAL A 18 13.82 -11.78 5.22
CA VAL A 18 12.48 -12.09 4.75
C VAL A 18 12.43 -11.86 3.26
N LEU A 19 11.90 -12.85 2.54
CA LEU A 19 11.75 -12.86 1.09
C LEU A 19 10.29 -13.15 0.76
N MET A 20 9.61 -12.19 0.15
CA MET A 20 8.19 -12.30 -0.18
C MET A 20 7.99 -12.14 -1.69
N PRO A 21 7.20 -13.01 -2.35
CA PRO A 21 6.88 -12.82 -3.75
C PRO A 21 6.02 -11.57 -3.92
N LEU A 22 5.98 -11.07 -5.14
CA LEU A 22 5.18 -9.91 -5.50
C LEU A 22 4.51 -10.15 -6.84
N SER A 23 3.19 -10.21 -6.82
CA SER A 23 2.40 -10.29 -8.05
C SER A 23 2.27 -8.93 -8.73
N ARG A 24 2.01 -8.97 -10.05
CA ARG A 24 1.65 -7.79 -10.85
C ARG A 24 2.69 -6.67 -10.81
N VAL A 25 3.97 -7.03 -10.82
CA VAL A 25 5.07 -6.11 -11.02
C VAL A 25 6.01 -6.70 -12.07
N LEU A 26 6.43 -5.86 -13.00
CA LEU A 26 7.51 -6.14 -13.93
C LEU A 26 8.74 -5.40 -13.41
N VAL A 27 9.82 -6.14 -13.20
CA VAL A 27 11.11 -5.60 -12.75
C VAL A 27 12.14 -6.19 -13.71
N GLU A 28 12.87 -5.37 -14.44
CA GLU A 28 13.92 -5.85 -15.35
C GLU A 28 15.28 -5.93 -14.65
N SER A 29 15.48 -5.08 -13.64
CA SER A 29 16.72 -4.99 -12.89
C SER A 29 16.47 -4.78 -11.42
N LYS A 30 17.37 -5.29 -10.57
CA LYS A 30 17.33 -5.08 -9.13
C LYS A 30 17.16 -3.59 -8.79
N CYS A 31 16.12 -3.28 -8.02
CA CYS A 31 15.83 -1.93 -7.56
C CYS A 31 15.72 -1.85 -6.04
N HIS A 32 15.85 -0.62 -5.54
CA HIS A 32 15.86 -0.30 -4.12
C HIS A 32 14.83 0.76 -3.80
N VAL A 33 14.15 0.55 -2.68
CA VAL A 33 13.23 1.52 -2.08
C VAL A 33 13.51 1.55 -0.58
N GLY A 34 14.30 2.53 -0.14
CA GLY A 34 14.87 2.54 1.22
C GLY A 34 15.58 1.23 1.56
N ARG A 35 15.20 0.61 2.68
CA ARG A 35 15.78 -0.68 3.15
C ARG A 35 15.30 -1.93 2.40
N PHE A 36 14.37 -1.78 1.45
CA PHE A 36 13.81 -2.90 0.71
C PHE A 36 14.56 -3.07 -0.60
N SER A 37 14.94 -4.32 -0.91
CA SER A 37 15.49 -4.67 -2.22
C SER A 37 14.44 -5.47 -2.99
N ILE A 38 14.20 -5.11 -4.24
CA ILE A 38 13.28 -5.83 -5.12
C ILE A 38 14.13 -6.48 -6.21
N PHE A 39 14.00 -7.80 -6.32
CA PHE A 39 14.74 -8.61 -7.28
C PHE A 39 13.80 -9.08 -8.40
N PRO A 40 14.27 -9.06 -9.65
CA PRO A 40 13.51 -9.64 -10.75
C PRO A 40 13.47 -11.17 -10.65
N PRO A 41 12.50 -11.82 -11.33
CA PRO A 41 12.38 -13.27 -11.37
C PRO A 41 13.69 -13.95 -11.78
N GLY A 42 14.07 -15.01 -11.07
CA GLY A 42 15.23 -15.85 -11.37
C GLY A 42 16.61 -15.23 -11.11
N GLU A 43 16.72 -13.98 -10.64
CA GLU A 43 18.02 -13.39 -10.29
C GLU A 43 18.59 -13.96 -8.97
N PHE A 44 17.70 -14.42 -8.09
CA PHE A 44 18.06 -14.85 -6.75
C PHE A 44 18.22 -16.37 -6.69
N ASP A 45 19.42 -16.85 -6.37
CA ASP A 45 19.64 -18.27 -6.06
C ASP A 45 19.11 -18.57 -4.66
N PHE A 46 17.93 -19.20 -4.56
CA PHE A 46 17.32 -19.54 -3.27
C PHE A 46 17.96 -20.77 -2.60
N ASP A 47 18.63 -21.63 -3.36
CA ASP A 47 19.20 -22.88 -2.83
C ASP A 47 20.37 -22.61 -1.87
N GLN A 48 21.08 -21.48 -2.07
CA GLN A 48 22.14 -21.04 -1.16
C GLN A 48 21.66 -20.74 0.28
N PHE A 49 20.34 -20.61 0.49
CA PHE A 49 19.75 -20.36 1.81
C PHE A 49 19.27 -21.63 2.52
N ARG A 50 19.55 -22.81 1.95
CA ARG A 50 19.19 -24.14 2.48
C ARG A 50 17.73 -24.21 2.95
N PRO A 51 16.77 -24.06 2.03
CA PRO A 51 15.36 -24.15 2.35
C PRO A 51 14.98 -25.54 2.88
N VAL A 52 14.30 -25.55 4.02
CA VAL A 52 13.72 -26.75 4.62
C VAL A 52 12.40 -27.06 3.89
N SER A 53 12.34 -28.24 3.28
CA SER A 53 11.15 -28.68 2.55
C SER A 53 9.98 -28.93 3.49
N ASN A 54 8.85 -28.27 3.23
CA ASN A 54 7.59 -28.57 3.90
C ASN A 54 7.09 -29.98 3.53
N LYS A 55 6.51 -30.69 4.50
CA LYS A 55 5.73 -31.90 4.22
C LYS A 55 4.59 -31.62 3.24
N GLN A 56 4.34 -32.60 2.38
CA GLN A 56 3.25 -32.61 1.42
C GLN A 56 2.29 -33.75 1.76
N LEU A 57 1.02 -33.58 1.41
CA LEU A 57 0.03 -34.64 1.60
C LEU A 57 0.18 -35.65 0.46
N GLU A 58 0.64 -36.87 0.75
CA GLU A 58 0.67 -37.94 -0.23
C GLU A 58 -0.76 -38.40 -0.53
N ILE A 59 -1.27 -38.09 -1.72
CA ILE A 59 -2.60 -38.52 -2.19
C ILE A 59 -2.47 -39.96 -2.68
N GLY A 60 -2.29 -40.90 -1.75
CA GLY A 60 -2.13 -42.31 -2.07
C GLY A 60 -2.08 -43.14 -0.80
N ASP A 61 -3.19 -43.83 -0.52
CA ASP A 61 -3.45 -44.68 0.64
C ASP A 61 -3.78 -43.96 1.95
N ALA A 62 -5.07 -43.99 2.24
CA ALA A 62 -5.71 -43.44 3.41
C ALA A 62 -5.17 -44.10 4.69
N ASP A 63 -4.27 -43.40 5.37
CA ASP A 63 -4.45 -43.09 6.77
C ASP A 63 -4.46 -41.56 6.87
N PHE A 64 -5.60 -40.97 7.20
CA PHE A 64 -5.62 -39.64 7.80
C PHE A 64 -4.96 -39.78 9.18
N ALA A 65 -3.64 -39.98 9.20
CA ALA A 65 -2.84 -39.75 10.37
C ALA A 65 -3.27 -38.38 10.89
N ILE A 66 -3.57 -38.31 12.19
CA ILE A 66 -3.94 -37.06 12.84
C ILE A 66 -2.68 -36.19 12.76
N LEU A 67 -2.54 -35.44 11.68
CA LEU A 67 -1.49 -34.46 11.50
C LEU A 67 -1.68 -33.43 12.61
N ASP A 68 -0.69 -33.28 13.46
CA ASP A 68 -0.68 -32.27 14.52
C ASP A 68 0.62 -31.47 14.51
N GLY A 69 0.64 -30.42 15.32
CA GLY A 69 1.83 -29.59 15.52
C GLY A 69 2.45 -29.06 14.22
N GLN A 70 3.75 -29.32 14.06
CA GLN A 70 4.55 -28.84 12.92
C GLN A 70 4.19 -29.53 11.61
N GLU A 71 3.81 -30.81 11.62
CA GLU A 71 3.47 -31.52 10.38
C GLU A 71 2.22 -30.93 9.72
N LEU A 72 1.21 -30.60 10.54
CA LEU A 72 0.00 -29.93 10.05
C LEU A 72 0.31 -28.53 9.52
N ARG A 73 1.20 -27.79 10.17
CA ARG A 73 1.64 -26.44 9.74
C ARG A 73 2.30 -26.49 8.37
N GLU A 74 3.24 -27.41 8.17
CA GLU A 74 3.96 -27.61 6.90
C GLU A 74 3.01 -28.02 5.77
N VAL A 75 2.12 -28.99 6.03
CA VAL A 75 1.13 -29.44 5.04
C VAL A 75 0.18 -28.32 4.64
N LYS A 76 -0.29 -27.51 5.61
CA LYS A 76 -1.15 -26.35 5.31
C LYS A 76 -0.43 -25.34 4.41
N THR A 77 0.85 -25.06 4.66
CA THR A 77 1.64 -24.20 3.78
C THR A 77 1.73 -24.80 2.37
N SER A 78 2.08 -26.08 2.24
CA SER A 78 2.18 -26.76 0.94
C SER A 78 0.86 -26.74 0.16
N LEU A 79 -0.29 -26.85 0.83
CA LEU A 79 -1.62 -26.82 0.20
C LEU A 79 -1.97 -25.46 -0.42
N THR A 80 -1.31 -24.37 0.00
CA THR A 80 -1.49 -23.05 -0.64
C THR A 80 -0.90 -22.98 -2.05
N GLY A 81 0.01 -23.91 -2.39
CA GLY A 81 0.79 -23.86 -3.63
C GLY A 81 2.04 -22.97 -3.54
N PHE A 82 2.34 -22.38 -2.38
CA PHE A 82 3.56 -21.62 -2.19
C PHE A 82 4.80 -22.53 -2.14
N SER A 83 5.82 -22.19 -2.92
CA SER A 83 7.04 -22.99 -3.06
C SER A 83 8.23 -22.11 -3.47
N LEU A 84 9.44 -22.69 -3.50
CA LEU A 84 10.61 -22.03 -4.06
C LEU A 84 10.44 -21.68 -5.55
N GLU A 85 9.68 -22.50 -6.28
CA GLU A 85 9.35 -22.24 -7.68
C GLU A 85 8.53 -20.94 -7.82
N VAL A 86 7.62 -20.67 -6.89
CA VAL A 86 6.87 -19.40 -6.84
C VAL A 86 7.83 -18.23 -6.67
N LEU A 87 8.78 -18.31 -5.74
CA LEU A 87 9.78 -17.25 -5.55
C LEU A 87 10.69 -17.05 -6.77
N ASN A 88 11.04 -18.14 -7.47
CA ASN A 88 11.84 -18.06 -8.70
C ASN A 88 11.11 -17.40 -9.87
N HIS A 89 9.80 -17.59 -9.99
CA HIS A 89 9.02 -17.08 -11.13
C HIS A 89 8.35 -15.72 -10.89
N ASN A 90 8.46 -15.15 -9.69
CA ASN A 90 7.90 -13.85 -9.37
C ASN A 90 9.00 -12.89 -8.94
N PRO A 91 8.83 -11.56 -9.12
CA PRO A 91 9.65 -10.61 -8.41
C PRO A 91 9.60 -10.85 -6.90
N VAL A 92 10.72 -10.62 -6.22
CA VAL A 92 10.83 -10.87 -4.78
C VAL A 92 11.24 -9.59 -4.06
N VAL A 93 10.48 -9.25 -3.02
CA VAL A 93 10.81 -8.20 -2.08
C VAL A 93 11.61 -8.82 -0.93
N ALA A 94 12.82 -8.33 -0.74
CA ALA A 94 13.75 -8.75 0.29
C ALA A 94 14.00 -7.63 1.31
N PHE A 95 13.90 -7.97 2.60
CA PHE A 95 14.17 -7.05 3.69
C PHE A 95 14.50 -7.80 4.97
N THR A 96 15.07 -7.11 5.96
CA THR A 96 15.28 -7.68 7.28
C THR A 96 14.18 -7.28 8.26
N ALA A 97 13.74 -8.22 9.10
CA ALA A 97 12.74 -7.96 10.13
C ALA A 97 13.14 -8.58 11.48
N PRO A 98 12.79 -7.93 12.61
CA PRO A 98 12.98 -8.52 13.92
C PRO A 98 11.97 -9.65 14.15
N LEU A 99 12.49 -10.85 14.46
CA LEU A 99 11.72 -12.07 14.67
C LEU A 99 12.34 -12.91 15.79
N ASN A 100 11.50 -13.33 16.74
CA ASN A 100 11.86 -14.30 17.76
C ASN A 100 11.86 -15.70 17.13
N TRP A 101 13.04 -16.30 17.04
CA TRP A 101 13.22 -17.56 16.32
C TRP A 101 12.60 -18.76 17.04
N ASP A 102 12.73 -18.82 18.36
CA ASP A 102 12.15 -19.90 19.17
C ASP A 102 10.62 -19.89 19.10
N GLU A 103 10.03 -18.69 19.10
CA GLU A 103 8.58 -18.51 18.93
C GLU A 103 8.13 -18.90 17.53
N PHE A 104 8.92 -18.57 16.50
CA PHE A 104 8.66 -18.98 15.12
C PHE A 104 8.72 -20.51 14.93
N LEU A 105 9.71 -21.18 15.51
CA LEU A 105 9.85 -22.64 15.43
C LEU A 105 8.77 -23.37 16.24
N GLY A 106 8.33 -22.80 17.37
CA GLY A 106 7.23 -23.31 18.18
C GLY A 106 5.82 -22.95 17.68
N GLY A 107 5.73 -22.05 16.69
CA GLY A 107 4.47 -21.51 16.18
C GLY A 107 3.61 -22.53 15.43
N ASN A 108 2.32 -22.22 15.32
CA ASN A 108 1.35 -22.97 14.52
C ASN A 108 0.99 -22.17 13.23
N HIS A 109 0.07 -22.70 12.43
CA HIS A 109 -0.34 -22.04 11.18
C HIS A 109 -1.09 -20.70 11.38
N GLU A 110 -1.77 -20.51 12.52
CA GLU A 110 -2.41 -19.23 12.84
C GLU A 110 -1.34 -18.16 13.11
N TYR A 111 -0.30 -18.54 13.87
CA TYR A 111 0.89 -17.70 14.07
C TYR A 111 1.55 -17.33 12.73
N ASP A 112 1.69 -18.28 11.80
CA ASP A 112 2.24 -17.99 10.46
C ASP A 112 1.40 -16.96 9.71
N THR A 113 0.07 -17.07 9.79
CA THR A 113 -0.85 -16.15 9.12
C THR A 113 -0.72 -14.74 9.69
N ASP A 114 -0.68 -14.59 11.02
CA ASP A 114 -0.48 -13.30 11.68
C ASP A 114 0.91 -12.72 11.39
N LEU A 115 1.94 -13.56 11.36
CA LEU A 115 3.29 -13.18 10.98
C LEU A 115 3.36 -12.68 9.53
N LEU A 116 2.72 -13.38 8.59
CA LEU A 116 2.64 -12.99 7.18
C LEU A 116 1.96 -11.63 7.00
N LYS A 117 0.83 -11.40 7.70
CA LYS A 117 0.14 -10.10 7.71
C LYS A 117 1.06 -8.98 8.21
N ARG A 118 1.80 -9.22 9.30
CA ARG A 118 2.76 -8.27 9.86
C ARG A 118 3.92 -7.99 8.89
N LEU A 119 4.51 -9.03 8.30
CA LEU A 119 5.64 -8.91 7.37
C LEU A 119 5.22 -8.19 6.08
N SER A 120 4.09 -8.57 5.50
CA SER A 120 3.48 -7.87 4.36
C SER A 120 3.23 -6.40 4.70
N GLY A 121 2.59 -6.10 5.84
CA GLY A 121 2.35 -4.72 6.29
C GLY A 121 3.62 -3.88 6.51
N ILE A 122 4.76 -4.49 6.84
CA ILE A 122 6.06 -3.79 6.90
C ILE A 122 6.50 -3.37 5.50
N ALA A 123 6.41 -4.26 4.52
CA ALA A 123 6.80 -4.01 3.15
C ALA A 123 5.81 -3.10 2.40
N GLU A 124 4.52 -3.19 2.71
CA GLU A 124 3.47 -2.36 2.12
C GLU A 124 3.72 -0.87 2.32
N ARG A 125 4.40 -0.45 3.40
CA ARG A 125 4.80 0.97 3.58
C ARG A 125 5.70 1.48 2.46
N ALA A 126 6.60 0.64 1.95
CA ALA A 126 7.40 0.99 0.79
C ALA A 126 6.55 1.04 -0.48
N PHE A 127 5.59 0.12 -0.60
CA PHE A 127 4.68 0.08 -1.73
C PHE A 127 3.65 1.21 -1.74
N ASP A 128 3.28 1.77 -0.59
CA ASP A 128 2.47 2.98 -0.52
C ASP A 128 3.21 4.16 -1.12
N PHE A 129 4.51 4.28 -0.84
CA PHE A 129 5.37 5.28 -1.45
C PHE A 129 5.57 5.03 -2.96
N ILE A 130 5.76 3.77 -3.39
CA ILE A 130 5.83 3.41 -4.81
C ILE A 130 4.53 3.78 -5.53
N ARG A 131 3.37 3.41 -4.97
CA ARG A 131 2.04 3.71 -5.55
C ARG A 131 1.83 5.22 -5.66
N PHE A 132 2.22 5.98 -4.65
CA PHE A 132 2.15 7.44 -4.70
C PHE A 132 2.94 8.03 -5.88
N ASN A 133 4.16 7.57 -6.11
CA ASN A 133 5.04 8.10 -7.14
C ASN A 133 4.78 7.54 -8.55
N CYS A 134 4.29 6.30 -8.66
CA CYS A 134 4.24 5.56 -9.92
C CYS A 134 2.83 5.19 -10.39
N CYS A 135 1.80 5.31 -9.54
CA CYS A 135 0.43 4.90 -9.87
C CYS A 135 -0.54 6.09 -9.86
N ARG A 136 -1.74 5.88 -10.43
CA ARG A 136 -2.81 6.90 -10.49
C ARG A 136 -4.19 6.31 -10.24
N PHE A 137 -5.07 7.10 -9.64
CA PHE A 137 -6.45 6.67 -9.34
C PHE A 137 -7.26 6.24 -10.56
N ASP A 138 -6.97 6.79 -11.75
CA ASP A 138 -7.67 6.50 -13.01
C ASP A 138 -7.16 5.25 -13.75
N MET A 139 -6.02 4.68 -13.31
CA MET A 139 -5.34 3.55 -13.95
C MET A 139 -5.13 2.38 -12.99
N PRO A 140 -6.20 1.69 -12.56
CA PRO A 140 -6.08 0.52 -11.68
C PRO A 140 -5.27 -0.62 -12.31
N ASP A 141 -5.17 -0.66 -13.64
CA ASP A 141 -4.46 -1.70 -14.38
C ASP A 141 -2.94 -1.72 -14.13
N THR A 142 -2.41 -0.61 -13.60
CA THR A 142 -0.98 -0.39 -13.32
C THR A 142 -0.60 -0.61 -11.86
N LEU A 143 -1.53 -1.11 -11.03
CA LEU A 143 -1.26 -1.28 -9.60
C LEU A 143 -0.46 -2.55 -9.33
N PRO A 144 0.59 -2.46 -8.49
CA PRO A 144 1.30 -3.63 -7.98
C PRO A 144 0.37 -4.45 -7.08
N GLY A 145 0.62 -5.75 -7.01
CA GLY A 145 -0.03 -6.62 -6.04
C GLY A 145 0.38 -6.28 -4.60
N ILE A 146 -0.24 -6.98 -3.64
CA ILE A 146 0.16 -6.93 -2.23
C ILE A 146 1.44 -7.74 -2.07
N VAL A 147 2.42 -7.23 -1.32
CA VAL A 147 3.67 -7.96 -1.03
C VAL A 147 3.34 -9.26 -0.28
N GLY A 148 3.87 -10.37 -0.77
CA GLY A 148 3.57 -11.73 -0.29
C GLY A 148 2.61 -12.49 -1.20
N THR A 149 1.98 -11.83 -2.18
CA THR A 149 1.12 -12.49 -3.17
C THR A 149 1.92 -12.96 -4.38
N TRP A 150 1.41 -13.99 -5.05
CA TRP A 150 1.90 -14.45 -6.35
C TRP A 150 0.72 -14.64 -7.29
N GLN A 151 1.01 -14.89 -8.58
CA GLN A 151 -0.04 -15.16 -9.56
C GLN A 151 -0.92 -16.33 -9.08
N ASP A 152 -2.23 -16.11 -9.08
CA ASP A 152 -3.25 -17.09 -8.66
C ASP A 152 -3.21 -17.51 -7.17
N SER A 153 -2.53 -16.75 -6.31
CA SER A 153 -2.49 -17.02 -4.85
C SER A 153 -3.83 -16.82 -4.14
N GLY A 154 -4.83 -16.21 -4.80
CA GLY A 154 -6.12 -15.92 -4.19
C GLY A 154 -5.96 -15.00 -2.97
N ALA A 155 -6.38 -15.47 -1.79
CA ALA A 155 -6.24 -14.74 -0.53
C ALA A 155 -4.95 -15.11 0.25
N PHE A 156 -4.07 -15.94 -0.33
CA PHE A 156 -2.87 -16.41 0.34
C PHE A 156 -1.71 -15.41 0.23
N LEU A 157 -0.96 -15.31 1.32
CA LEU A 157 0.36 -14.69 1.41
C LEU A 157 1.40 -15.78 1.64
N GLY A 158 2.63 -15.54 1.17
CA GLY A 158 3.75 -16.44 1.32
C GLY A 158 5.03 -15.69 1.63
N ALA A 159 5.93 -16.31 2.38
CA ALA A 159 7.24 -15.78 2.68
C ALA A 159 8.26 -16.92 2.89
N MET A 160 9.50 -16.68 2.48
CA MET A 160 10.65 -17.44 2.94
C MET A 160 11.40 -16.62 3.99
N ILE A 161 11.67 -17.22 5.14
CA ILE A 161 12.37 -16.60 6.26
C ILE A 161 13.70 -17.33 6.45
N TYR A 162 14.80 -16.58 6.42
CA TYR A 162 16.15 -17.09 6.57
C TYR A 162 16.82 -16.61 7.86
N THR A 163 17.54 -17.51 8.50
CA THR A 163 18.32 -17.27 9.72
C THR A 163 19.81 -17.50 9.48
N LEU A 164 20.66 -16.58 9.94
CA LEU A 164 22.11 -16.69 9.78
C LEU A 164 22.75 -17.76 10.70
N PRO A 165 22.36 -17.88 11.99
CA PRO A 165 22.92 -18.89 12.90
C PRO A 165 22.80 -20.33 12.40
N ASP A 166 21.60 -20.75 11.96
CA ASP A 166 21.35 -22.13 11.52
C ASP A 166 21.67 -22.32 10.03
N HIS A 167 21.80 -21.21 9.30
CA HIS A 167 21.99 -21.18 7.84
C HIS A 167 20.94 -22.04 7.13
N GLU A 168 19.68 -21.81 7.48
CA GLU A 168 18.50 -22.51 6.96
C GLU A 168 17.37 -21.50 6.70
N SER A 169 16.47 -21.84 5.79
CA SER A 169 15.28 -21.04 5.52
C SER A 169 14.00 -21.87 5.56
N TYR A 170 12.91 -21.23 5.94
CA TYR A 170 11.60 -21.86 6.11
C TYR A 170 10.58 -21.14 5.25
N LEU A 171 9.75 -21.91 4.53
CA LEU A 171 8.64 -21.38 3.75
C LEU A 171 7.37 -21.46 4.57
N ILE A 172 6.68 -20.32 4.71
CA ILE A 172 5.36 -20.24 5.32
C ILE A 172 4.38 -19.60 4.35
N ALA A 173 3.14 -20.08 4.35
CA ALA A 173 2.05 -19.47 3.62
C ALA A 173 0.73 -19.68 4.33
N GLY A 174 -0.22 -18.77 4.15
CA GLY A 174 -1.51 -18.80 4.84
C GLY A 174 -2.47 -17.74 4.31
N GLU A 175 -3.75 -17.84 4.70
CA GLU A 175 -4.80 -16.91 4.26
C GLU A 175 -4.63 -15.56 4.98
N GLY A 176 -3.85 -14.67 4.35
CA GLY A 176 -3.42 -13.42 4.95
C GLY A 176 -4.19 -12.18 4.47
N ILE A 177 -5.10 -12.34 3.51
CA ILE A 177 -5.75 -11.20 2.84
C ILE A 177 -7.23 -11.17 3.20
N ASP A 178 -7.60 -10.20 4.03
CA ASP A 178 -8.94 -10.08 4.59
C ASP A 178 -9.97 -9.46 3.62
N CYS A 179 -9.55 -9.03 2.42
CA CYS A 179 -10.40 -8.35 1.43
C CYS A 179 -10.18 -8.88 0.01
N SER A 180 -11.19 -8.79 -0.85
CA SER A 180 -11.10 -9.30 -2.22
C SER A 180 -10.05 -8.55 -3.04
N ILE A 181 -9.06 -9.27 -3.56
CA ILE A 181 -8.13 -8.78 -4.57
C ILE A 181 -8.86 -8.80 -5.90
N ILE A 182 -9.40 -7.65 -6.31
CA ILE A 182 -9.85 -7.48 -7.70
C ILE A 182 -9.05 -6.35 -8.30
N THR A 183 -8.00 -6.71 -9.03
CA THR A 183 -7.27 -5.77 -9.86
C THR A 183 -7.09 -6.39 -11.24
N LYS A 184 -7.74 -5.81 -12.25
CA LYS A 184 -7.51 -6.15 -13.66
C LYS A 184 -6.19 -5.52 -14.12
N GLY A 185 -5.61 -5.97 -15.22
CA GLY A 185 -4.41 -5.35 -15.82
C GLY A 185 -3.11 -6.13 -15.65
N ILE A 186 -2.04 -5.59 -16.20
CA ILE A 186 -0.70 -6.23 -16.27
C ILE A 186 0.21 -5.90 -15.09
N GLY A 187 -0.17 -4.92 -14.26
CA GLY A 187 0.62 -4.52 -13.10
C GLY A 187 1.54 -3.32 -13.37
N LEU A 188 2.42 -3.06 -12.41
CA LEU A 188 3.36 -1.94 -12.44
C LEU A 188 4.65 -2.33 -13.15
N ASP A 189 5.08 -1.50 -14.11
CA ASP A 189 6.43 -1.56 -14.65
C ASP A 189 7.36 -0.74 -13.73
N LEU A 190 8.24 -1.43 -13.00
CA LEU A 190 9.01 -0.89 -11.89
C LEU A 190 10.51 -0.97 -12.17
N ASP A 191 10.99 0.00 -12.96
CA ASP A 191 12.39 0.27 -13.20
C ASP A 191 12.83 1.61 -12.60
N CYS A 192 12.39 1.92 -11.38
CA CYS A 192 12.79 3.12 -10.66
C CYS A 192 13.73 2.80 -9.49
N GLN A 193 14.74 3.65 -9.30
CA GLN A 193 15.55 3.66 -8.08
C GLN A 193 15.00 4.77 -7.20
N MET A 194 14.41 4.41 -6.06
CA MET A 194 13.96 5.38 -5.05
C MET A 194 15.01 5.39 -3.95
N THR A 195 16.02 6.23 -4.14
CA THR A 195 17.14 6.39 -3.19
C THR A 195 16.78 7.25 -1.99
N ASP A 196 15.63 7.92 -2.02
CA ASP A 196 15.16 8.71 -0.90
C ASP A 196 14.81 7.79 0.29
N ASP A 197 15.14 8.26 1.49
CA ASP A 197 14.73 7.59 2.71
C ASP A 197 13.20 7.50 2.73
N LEU A 198 12.68 6.32 3.03
CA LEU A 198 11.25 6.13 3.20
C LEU A 198 10.75 7.02 4.34
N PRO A 199 9.66 7.79 4.16
CA PRO A 199 9.13 8.65 5.20
C PRO A 199 8.82 7.82 6.44
N GLN A 200 9.23 8.33 7.61
CA GLN A 200 9.02 7.67 8.89
C GLN A 200 8.06 8.48 9.77
N PRO A 201 7.21 7.82 10.57
CA PRO A 201 6.40 8.53 11.56
C PRO A 201 7.23 9.28 12.61
N SER A 202 8.52 8.98 12.74
CA SER A 202 9.45 9.64 13.65
C SER A 202 10.04 10.95 13.11
N ASP A 203 9.82 11.30 11.84
CA ASP A 203 10.43 12.48 11.22
C ASP A 203 9.85 13.79 11.79
N GLY A 204 8.57 13.75 12.19
CA GLY A 204 7.83 14.87 12.74
C GLY A 204 6.33 14.55 12.76
N GLU A 205 5.52 15.49 13.26
CA GLU A 205 4.06 15.34 13.29
C GLU A 205 3.50 15.24 11.87
N ILE A 206 3.98 16.09 10.95
CA ILE A 206 3.61 16.02 9.53
C ILE A 206 4.11 14.73 8.89
N GLY A 207 5.30 14.24 9.23
CA GLY A 207 5.82 12.95 8.77
C GLY A 207 4.89 11.79 9.15
N ALA A 208 4.40 11.75 10.39
CA ALA A 208 3.42 10.76 10.83
C ALA A 208 2.11 10.83 10.04
N PHE A 209 1.60 12.04 9.78
CA PHE A 209 0.41 12.23 8.95
C PHE A 209 0.65 11.84 7.49
N ALA A 210 1.81 12.18 6.92
CA ALA A 210 2.16 11.84 5.54
C ALA A 210 2.24 10.31 5.34
N VAL A 211 2.84 9.58 6.28
CA VAL A 211 2.89 8.10 6.24
C VAL A 211 1.49 7.50 6.29
N HIS A 212 0.60 8.03 7.14
CA HIS A 212 -0.80 7.57 7.18
C HIS A 212 -1.57 7.93 5.90
N ALA A 213 -1.34 9.13 5.36
CA ALA A 213 -1.95 9.58 4.12
C ALA A 213 -1.50 8.75 2.91
N LEU A 214 -0.25 8.28 2.86
CA LEU A 214 0.24 7.36 1.83
C LEU A 214 -0.55 6.04 1.83
N MET A 215 -0.79 5.46 3.02
CA MET A 215 -1.63 4.27 3.17
C MET A 215 -3.07 4.52 2.68
N LEU A 216 -3.68 5.65 3.09
CA LEU A 216 -5.02 6.03 2.62
C LEU A 216 -5.05 6.30 1.10
N PHE A 217 -3.97 6.82 0.52
CA PHE A 217 -3.81 7.04 -0.92
C PHE A 217 -3.80 5.71 -1.68
N SER A 218 -3.10 4.70 -1.17
CA SER A 218 -3.16 3.32 -1.68
C SER A 218 -4.56 2.71 -1.56
N ASP A 219 -5.25 2.92 -0.43
CA ASP A 219 -6.61 2.42 -0.22
C ASP A 219 -7.61 2.96 -1.25
N VAL A 220 -7.44 4.21 -1.70
CA VAL A 220 -8.22 4.77 -2.81
C VAL A 220 -7.98 3.94 -4.08
N MET A 221 -6.72 3.70 -4.44
CA MET A 221 -6.38 2.96 -5.66
C MET A 221 -6.91 1.52 -5.65
N MET A 222 -6.79 0.84 -4.51
CA MET A 222 -7.18 -0.55 -4.32
C MET A 222 -8.69 -0.75 -4.12
N SER A 223 -9.48 0.31 -4.28
CA SER A 223 -10.94 0.24 -4.17
C SER A 223 -11.57 -0.66 -5.23
N ASN A 224 -12.51 -1.50 -4.81
CA ASN A 224 -13.17 -2.49 -5.67
C ASN A 224 -14.19 -1.91 -6.66
N ASN A 225 -14.63 -0.65 -6.49
CA ASN A 225 -15.51 0.05 -7.44
C ASN A 225 -15.36 1.57 -7.35
N ASP A 226 -15.82 2.27 -8.39
CA ASP A 226 -15.70 3.72 -8.55
C ASP A 226 -16.42 4.52 -7.44
N THR A 227 -17.56 4.04 -6.93
CA THR A 227 -18.29 4.72 -5.83
C THR A 227 -17.46 4.68 -4.54
N ILE A 228 -16.92 3.52 -4.16
CA ILE A 228 -16.08 3.37 -2.97
C ILE A 228 -14.77 4.14 -3.14
N LYS A 229 -14.18 4.10 -4.34
CA LYS A 229 -12.98 4.87 -4.68
C LYS A 229 -13.19 6.36 -4.44
N PHE A 230 -14.31 6.91 -4.93
CA PHE A 230 -14.65 8.31 -4.71
C PHE A 230 -14.81 8.62 -3.21
N VAL A 231 -15.56 7.79 -2.48
CA VAL A 231 -15.76 8.00 -1.03
C VAL A 231 -14.43 8.00 -0.28
N ARG A 232 -13.54 7.04 -0.57
CA ARG A 232 -12.20 6.99 0.03
C ARG A 232 -11.34 8.19 -0.35
N ALA A 233 -11.41 8.66 -1.60
CA ALA A 233 -10.69 9.86 -2.02
C ALA A 233 -11.17 11.11 -1.26
N MET A 234 -12.47 11.22 -0.98
CA MET A 234 -13.02 12.30 -0.17
C MET A 234 -12.56 12.21 1.29
N ILE A 235 -12.52 11.00 1.88
CA ILE A 235 -11.99 10.79 3.23
C ILE A 235 -10.51 11.18 3.31
N LEU A 236 -9.71 10.80 2.30
CA LEU A 236 -8.31 11.18 2.21
C LEU A 236 -8.13 12.70 2.13
N LEU A 237 -8.92 13.40 1.31
CA LEU A 237 -8.89 14.86 1.26
C LEU A 237 -9.29 15.50 2.59
N GLU A 238 -10.29 14.94 3.30
CA GLU A 238 -10.67 15.39 4.64
C GLU A 238 -9.50 15.23 5.62
N PHE A 239 -8.83 14.07 5.62
CA PHE A 239 -7.66 13.79 6.45
C PHE A 239 -6.48 14.71 6.13
N LEU A 240 -6.12 14.85 4.84
CA LEU A 240 -5.04 15.73 4.38
C LEU A 240 -5.29 17.18 4.80
N ALA A 241 -6.55 17.63 4.78
CA ALA A 241 -6.90 18.97 5.20
C ALA A 241 -6.89 19.14 6.73
N ASN A 242 -7.32 18.13 7.49
CA ASN A 242 -7.31 18.16 8.94
C ASN A 242 -7.30 16.74 9.56
N PRO A 243 -6.15 16.24 10.02
CA PRO A 243 -6.00 14.86 10.49
C PRO A 243 -6.62 14.60 11.87
N ASP A 244 -6.68 15.62 12.74
CA ASP A 244 -7.12 15.44 14.14
C ASP A 244 -8.64 15.48 14.34
N GLU A 245 -9.35 16.23 13.51
CA GLU A 245 -10.79 16.48 13.72
C GLU A 245 -11.58 16.47 12.42
N PHE A 246 -12.81 15.98 12.50
CA PHE A 246 -13.76 16.16 11.42
C PHE A 246 -14.20 17.64 11.34
N LYS A 247 -13.75 18.35 10.31
CA LYS A 247 -14.16 19.74 10.01
C LYS A 247 -15.11 19.78 8.80
N SER A 248 -15.91 20.83 8.71
CA SER A 248 -16.80 21.02 7.56
C SER A 248 -16.02 21.40 6.30
N TRP A 249 -16.44 20.86 5.15
CA TRP A 249 -15.86 21.14 3.83
C TRP A 249 -15.78 22.62 3.46
N LYS A 250 -16.60 23.48 4.07
CA LYS A 250 -16.54 24.93 3.89
C LYS A 250 -15.18 25.50 4.28
N LYS A 251 -14.52 24.94 5.31
CA LYS A 251 -13.18 25.34 5.75
C LYS A 251 -12.10 24.56 5.00
N LEU A 252 -12.25 23.23 4.92
CA LEU A 252 -11.23 22.32 4.38
C LEU A 252 -10.84 22.60 2.93
N LYS A 253 -11.80 22.97 2.08
CA LYS A 253 -11.52 23.22 0.66
C LYS A 253 -10.50 24.34 0.44
N GLY A 254 -10.48 25.35 1.31
CA GLY A 254 -9.52 26.46 1.28
C GLY A 254 -8.10 25.99 1.56
N ASP A 255 -7.97 25.07 2.51
CA ASP A 255 -6.70 24.48 2.91
C ASP A 255 -6.15 23.57 1.81
N ILE A 256 -7.01 22.79 1.13
CA ILE A 256 -6.57 21.93 0.00
C ILE A 256 -6.21 22.78 -1.23
N ALA A 257 -7.08 23.73 -1.61
CA ALA A 257 -6.93 24.47 -2.86
C ALA A 257 -5.62 25.28 -2.92
N CYS A 258 -5.12 25.81 -1.80
CA CYS A 258 -3.89 26.60 -1.82
C CYS A 258 -2.63 25.79 -2.17
N HIS A 259 -2.65 24.47 -1.98
CA HIS A 259 -1.56 23.57 -2.41
C HIS A 259 -1.59 23.30 -3.92
N CYS A 260 -2.75 23.44 -4.56
CA CYS A 260 -2.96 23.04 -5.97
C CYS A 260 -2.97 24.23 -6.94
N SER A 261 -2.85 25.47 -6.44
CA SER A 261 -3.09 26.69 -7.24
C SER A 261 -1.80 27.45 -7.51
N ALA A 262 -1.58 27.85 -8.76
CA ALA A 262 -0.48 28.78 -9.10
C ALA A 262 -0.86 30.25 -8.86
N ASP A 263 -2.15 30.59 -8.96
CA ASP A 263 -2.65 31.95 -8.81
C ASP A 263 -4.06 32.02 -8.19
N ARG A 264 -4.53 33.26 -7.97
CA ARG A 264 -5.85 33.54 -7.40
C ARG A 264 -7.00 32.97 -8.22
N ALA A 265 -6.91 33.01 -9.55
CA ALA A 265 -7.98 32.56 -10.42
C ALA A 265 -8.11 31.04 -10.36
N GLU A 266 -7.00 30.32 -10.37
CA GLU A 266 -6.97 28.87 -10.16
C GLU A 266 -7.51 28.49 -8.78
N TYR A 267 -7.11 29.20 -7.73
CA TYR A 267 -7.62 28.98 -6.38
C TYR A 267 -9.15 29.08 -6.34
N LEU A 268 -9.73 30.14 -6.90
CA LEU A 268 -11.18 30.32 -6.93
C LEU A 268 -11.88 29.24 -7.78
N ARG A 269 -11.26 28.78 -8.88
CA ARG A 269 -11.77 27.67 -9.68
C ARG A 269 -11.79 26.37 -8.88
N HIS A 270 -10.73 26.05 -8.14
CA HIS A 270 -10.71 24.89 -7.25
C HIS A 270 -11.73 25.03 -6.10
N GLN A 271 -11.91 26.23 -5.54
CA GLN A 271 -12.93 26.48 -4.52
C GLN A 271 -14.36 26.18 -4.99
N GLU A 272 -14.70 26.52 -6.23
CA GLU A 272 -16.00 26.22 -6.81
C GLU A 272 -16.11 24.74 -7.16
N ARG A 273 -15.06 24.17 -7.74
CA ARG A 273 -15.02 22.74 -8.05
C ARG A 273 -15.18 21.86 -6.81
N PHE A 274 -14.59 22.22 -5.67
CA PHE A 274 -14.84 21.54 -4.41
C PHE A 274 -16.29 21.62 -3.94
N ARG A 275 -17.05 22.66 -4.30
CA ARG A 275 -18.50 22.70 -4.00
C ARG A 275 -19.25 21.69 -4.84
N GLU A 276 -18.92 21.56 -6.13
CA GLU A 276 -19.50 20.52 -6.99
C GLU A 276 -19.19 19.11 -6.45
N LEU A 277 -17.97 18.88 -5.96
CA LEU A 277 -17.58 17.60 -5.36
C LEU A 277 -18.29 17.31 -4.02
N THR A 278 -18.71 18.35 -3.28
CA THR A 278 -19.20 18.20 -1.91
C THR A 278 -20.68 18.52 -1.77
N HIS A 279 -21.05 19.80 -1.91
CA HIS A 279 -22.41 20.32 -1.76
C HIS A 279 -22.64 21.50 -2.72
N ILE A 280 -23.57 21.31 -3.65
CA ILE A 280 -24.09 22.34 -4.54
C ILE A 280 -25.56 22.04 -4.85
N LEU A 281 -26.37 23.08 -5.04
CA LEU A 281 -27.76 22.96 -5.49
C LEU A 281 -27.83 23.20 -7.00
N ASN A 282 -28.65 22.43 -7.70
CA ASN A 282 -28.96 22.67 -9.10
C ASN A 282 -29.97 23.83 -9.26
N SER A 283 -30.33 24.15 -10.51
CA SER A 283 -31.28 25.21 -10.84
C SER A 283 -32.69 25.03 -10.26
N GLU A 284 -33.04 23.81 -9.84
CA GLU A 284 -34.32 23.48 -9.19
C GLU A 284 -34.24 23.51 -7.65
N GLY A 285 -33.09 23.88 -7.08
CA GLY A 285 -32.86 23.88 -5.65
C GLY A 285 -32.68 22.48 -5.04
N LYS A 286 -32.42 21.45 -5.87
CA LYS A 286 -32.10 20.10 -5.42
C LYS A 286 -30.61 19.90 -5.31
N GLU A 287 -30.21 19.05 -4.38
CA GLU A 287 -28.82 18.69 -4.17
C GLU A 287 -28.21 17.99 -5.39
N ALA A 288 -27.04 18.48 -5.80
CA ALA A 288 -26.26 17.98 -6.93
C ALA A 288 -24.78 17.75 -6.57
N GLY A 289 -24.37 18.00 -5.32
CA GLY A 289 -23.02 17.75 -4.86
C GLY A 289 -22.72 16.25 -4.81
N LEU A 290 -21.61 15.81 -5.42
CA LEU A 290 -21.31 14.38 -5.56
C LEU A 290 -21.24 13.66 -4.21
N ARG A 291 -20.47 14.19 -3.24
CA ARG A 291 -20.39 13.60 -1.89
C ARG A 291 -21.76 13.47 -1.25
N THR A 292 -22.63 14.48 -1.36
CA THR A 292 -23.99 14.37 -0.80
C THR A 292 -24.81 13.29 -1.48
N LEU A 293 -24.79 13.22 -2.81
CA LEU A 293 -25.53 12.20 -3.55
C LEU A 293 -25.05 10.78 -3.22
N LEU A 294 -23.73 10.56 -3.15
CA LEU A 294 -23.16 9.25 -2.88
C LEU A 294 -23.30 8.85 -1.40
N VAL A 295 -22.86 9.71 -0.48
CA VAL A 295 -22.74 9.37 0.95
C VAL A 295 -24.07 9.52 1.68
N HIS A 296 -24.85 10.56 1.37
CA HIS A 296 -26.08 10.87 2.10
C HIS A 296 -27.34 10.31 1.41
N HIS A 297 -27.34 10.24 0.07
CA HIS A 297 -28.48 9.69 -0.69
C HIS A 297 -28.25 8.26 -1.18
N GLY A 298 -27.07 7.68 -0.98
CA GLY A 298 -26.77 6.28 -1.32
C GLY A 298 -26.77 5.98 -2.82
N GLN A 299 -26.54 6.98 -3.68
CA GLN A 299 -26.47 6.78 -5.12
C GLN A 299 -25.10 6.21 -5.55
N PHE A 300 -25.08 5.48 -6.66
CA PHE A 300 -23.82 5.00 -7.25
C PHE A 300 -23.21 6.04 -8.18
N LEU A 301 -21.88 6.13 -8.21
CA LEU A 301 -21.19 7.07 -9.09
C LEU A 301 -21.49 6.82 -10.56
N ASN A 302 -21.64 5.55 -10.95
CA ASN A 302 -21.97 5.15 -12.31
C ASN A 302 -23.37 5.60 -12.77
N ASP A 303 -24.28 5.85 -11.83
CA ASP A 303 -25.62 6.37 -12.16
C ASP A 303 -25.60 7.89 -12.34
N ILE A 304 -24.73 8.58 -11.58
CA ILE A 304 -24.60 10.04 -11.61
C ILE A 304 -23.71 10.50 -12.78
N ILE A 305 -22.63 9.76 -13.04
CA ILE A 305 -21.68 10.00 -14.13
C ILE A 305 -21.56 8.70 -14.94
N PRO A 306 -22.47 8.46 -15.91
CA PRO A 306 -22.50 7.21 -16.68
C PRO A 306 -21.30 7.03 -17.62
N ASP A 307 -20.71 8.12 -18.10
CA ASP A 307 -19.57 8.08 -19.00
C ASP A 307 -18.26 7.70 -18.28
N GLN A 308 -17.56 6.69 -18.81
CA GLN A 308 -16.32 6.19 -18.22
C GLN A 308 -15.15 7.19 -18.35
N SER A 309 -15.09 7.96 -19.44
CA SER A 309 -14.06 8.97 -19.64
C SER A 309 -14.21 10.13 -18.66
N GLU A 310 -15.44 10.53 -18.36
CA GLU A 310 -15.74 11.52 -17.33
C GLU A 310 -15.34 11.01 -15.93
N ARG A 311 -15.65 9.75 -15.58
CA ARG A 311 -15.20 9.16 -14.31
C ARG A 311 -13.68 9.08 -14.22
N ARG A 312 -12.98 8.70 -15.29
CA ARG A 312 -11.51 8.72 -15.33
C ARG A 312 -10.95 10.13 -15.13
N SER A 313 -11.59 11.14 -15.74
CA SER A 313 -11.19 12.55 -15.57
C SER A 313 -11.38 13.02 -14.13
N LEU A 314 -12.50 12.63 -13.49
CA LEU A 314 -12.75 12.87 -12.07
C LEU A 314 -11.66 12.23 -11.19
N PHE A 315 -11.27 10.98 -11.44
CA PHE A 315 -10.22 10.34 -10.64
C PHE A 315 -8.83 10.93 -10.86
N ARG A 316 -8.50 11.41 -12.08
CA ARG A 316 -7.27 12.19 -12.31
C ARG A 316 -7.27 13.48 -11.50
N GLU A 317 -8.40 14.17 -11.48
CA GLU A 317 -8.59 15.40 -10.72
C GLU A 317 -8.40 15.16 -9.21
N LEU A 318 -9.07 14.15 -8.65
CA LEU A 318 -8.95 13.78 -7.24
C LEU A 318 -7.53 13.32 -6.89
N ASN A 319 -6.87 12.56 -7.76
CA ASN A 319 -5.48 12.16 -7.62
C ASN A 319 -4.58 13.39 -7.50
N HIS A 320 -4.76 14.38 -8.38
CA HIS A 320 -3.99 15.62 -8.36
C HIS A 320 -4.15 16.38 -7.04
N TYR A 321 -5.40 16.59 -6.57
CA TYR A 321 -5.63 17.27 -5.30
C TYR A 321 -4.99 16.57 -4.10
N CYS A 322 -5.14 15.25 -4.02
CA CYS A 322 -4.51 14.48 -2.95
C CYS A 322 -2.98 14.57 -3.05
N SER A 323 -2.43 14.46 -4.25
CA SER A 323 -0.98 14.42 -4.48
C SER A 323 -0.31 15.75 -4.14
N CYS A 324 -0.92 16.89 -4.48
CA CYS A 324 -0.35 18.20 -4.16
C CYS A 324 -0.20 18.41 -2.65
N VAL A 325 -1.24 18.11 -1.87
CA VAL A 325 -1.18 18.27 -0.40
C VAL A 325 -0.22 17.26 0.21
N LEU A 326 -0.26 16.00 -0.23
CA LEU A 326 0.60 14.95 0.30
C LEU A 326 2.07 15.20 -0.03
N GLN A 327 2.39 15.68 -1.23
CA GLN A 327 3.76 16.08 -1.58
C GLN A 327 4.24 17.21 -0.69
N ASP A 328 3.44 18.26 -0.49
CA ASP A 328 3.80 19.35 0.42
C ASP A 328 4.00 18.85 1.87
N MET A 329 3.25 17.83 2.32
CA MET A 329 3.48 17.20 3.63
C MET A 329 4.81 16.42 3.67
N LEU A 330 5.13 15.65 2.62
CA LEU A 330 6.38 14.91 2.53
C LEU A 330 7.59 15.86 2.51
N ASP A 331 7.52 16.95 1.73
CA ASP A 331 8.56 17.96 1.63
C ASP A 331 8.79 18.72 2.96
N ASN A 332 7.81 18.68 3.87
CA ASN A 332 7.83 19.37 5.15
C ASN A 332 7.62 18.41 6.34
N SER A 333 8.06 17.16 6.20
CA SER A 333 7.80 16.06 7.15
C SER A 333 8.23 16.36 8.59
N THR A 334 9.25 17.20 8.78
CA THR A 334 9.78 17.55 10.11
C THR A 334 9.00 18.65 10.83
N MET A 335 7.98 19.25 10.21
CA MET A 335 7.18 20.32 10.81
C MET A 335 6.20 19.79 11.87
N SER A 336 5.79 20.69 12.77
CA SER A 336 4.57 20.50 13.55
C SER A 336 3.33 20.79 12.68
N TRP A 337 2.17 20.30 13.10
CA TRP A 337 0.89 20.62 12.45
C TRP A 337 0.64 22.13 12.40
N LYS A 338 0.98 22.84 13.48
CA LYS A 338 0.82 24.29 13.57
C LYS A 338 1.68 25.02 12.54
N ASP A 339 2.94 24.62 12.37
CA ASP A 339 3.83 25.25 11.38
C ASP A 339 3.34 24.98 9.95
N PHE A 340 2.72 23.81 9.72
CA PHE A 340 2.10 23.47 8.45
C PHE A 340 0.82 24.28 8.18
N GLU A 341 0.02 24.57 9.21
CA GLU A 341 -1.10 25.52 9.10
C GLU A 341 -0.61 26.93 8.75
N ASP A 342 0.49 27.38 9.36
CA ASP A 342 1.12 28.66 9.03
C ASP A 342 1.64 28.67 7.58
N LEU A 343 2.21 27.56 7.08
CA LEU A 343 2.57 27.40 5.67
C LEU A 343 1.35 27.56 4.74
N ARG A 344 0.19 26.99 5.10
CA ARG A 344 -1.04 27.17 4.33
C ARG A 344 -1.51 28.62 4.30
N VAL A 345 -1.40 29.33 5.43
CA VAL A 345 -1.70 30.77 5.50
C VAL A 345 -0.76 31.55 4.57
N GLN A 346 0.53 31.24 4.58
CA GLN A 346 1.51 31.86 3.67
C GLN A 346 1.20 31.58 2.20
N LYS A 347 0.86 30.34 1.83
CA LYS A 347 0.44 29.99 0.46
C LYS A 347 -0.80 30.79 0.05
N LYS A 348 -1.81 30.89 0.91
CA LYS A 348 -3.01 31.72 0.65
C LYS A 348 -2.69 33.21 0.49
N ALA A 349 -1.76 33.74 1.30
CA ALA A 349 -1.32 35.12 1.21
C ALA A 349 -0.60 35.39 -0.11
N ALA A 350 0.27 34.48 -0.56
CA ALA A 350 0.95 34.56 -1.85
C ALA A 350 -0.03 34.55 -3.03
N LEU A 351 -1.17 33.87 -2.89
CA LEU A 351 -2.27 33.86 -3.87
C LEU A 351 -3.20 35.08 -3.76
N GLY A 352 -3.04 35.95 -2.75
CA GLY A 352 -3.91 37.11 -2.51
C GLY A 352 -5.33 36.75 -2.06
N VAL A 353 -5.48 35.66 -1.29
CA VAL A 353 -6.76 35.12 -0.80
C VAL A 353 -6.79 34.88 0.72
N ALA A 354 -5.77 35.34 1.44
CA ALA A 354 -5.67 35.27 2.90
C ALA A 354 -6.62 36.25 3.60
#